data_AF-A0A1I4HMX9-F1
#
_entry.id   AF-A0A1I4HMX9-F1
#
_cell.length_a   1.000
_cell.length_b   1.000
_cell.length_c   1.000
_cell.angle_alpha   90.00
_cell.angle_beta   90.00
_cell.angle_gamma   90.00
#
_symmetry.space_group_name_H-M   'P 1'
#
loop_
_entity.id
_entity.type
_entity.pdbx_description
1 polymer ?
#
loop_
_entity_poly.entity_id
_entity_poly.type
_entity_poly.pdbx_seq_one_letter_code
_entity_poly.pdbx_strand_id
1 'polypeptide(L)'
;MAKNTKKTSSKIASKAGSVLGDPNASATAKSLAASALAQTKTGKQTGAAMEDKASKVLQSSKYSDETKSLAGTVLSQSNKPR
;
A
#
# COMPACT_ATOMS: atom_id res chain seq x y z
N MET A 1 -19.47 -13.58 -1.26
CA MET A 1 -18.21 -12.83 -1.48
C MET A 1 -17.47 -12.76 -0.16
N ALA A 2 -16.29 -13.40 -0.06
CA ALA A 2 -15.50 -13.38 1.17
C ALA A 2 -15.08 -11.94 1.48
N LYS A 3 -15.65 -11.36 2.55
CA LYS A 3 -15.29 -10.03 3.02
C LYS A 3 -13.85 -10.13 3.50
N ASN A 4 -12.92 -9.50 2.79
CA ASN A 4 -11.53 -9.45 3.19
C ASN A 4 -11.45 -8.63 4.50
N THR A 5 -11.45 -9.33 5.64
CA THR A 5 -11.39 -8.74 6.99
C THR A 5 -10.00 -8.28 7.37
N LYS A 6 -8.98 -8.49 6.51
CA LYS A 6 -7.67 -7.84 6.62
C LYS A 6 -7.79 -6.37 6.22
N LYS A 7 -8.59 -5.62 6.99
CA LYS A 7 -8.56 -4.16 6.99
C LYS A 7 -7.14 -3.77 7.38
N THR A 8 -6.49 -3.03 6.49
CA THR A 8 -5.29 -2.27 6.79
C THR A 8 -5.58 -1.53 8.10
N SER A 9 -4.81 -1.81 9.15
CA SER A 9 -5.13 -1.29 10.48
C SER A 9 -5.22 0.24 10.42
N SER A 10 -6.00 0.86 11.30
CA SER A 10 -6.08 2.32 11.42
C SER A 10 -4.69 2.98 11.45
N LYS A 11 -3.71 2.29 12.05
CA LYS A 11 -2.30 2.70 12.08
C LYS A 11 -1.65 2.76 10.69
N ILE A 12 -1.91 1.78 9.81
CA ILE A 12 -1.38 1.77 8.43
C ILE A 12 -2.10 2.82 7.58
N ALA A 13 -3.41 3.01 7.77
CA ALA A 13 -4.15 4.08 7.11
C ALA A 13 -3.64 5.47 7.51
N SER A 14 -3.38 5.71 8.80
CA SER A 14 -2.77 6.96 9.26
C SER A 14 -1.36 7.16 8.68
N LYS A 15 -0.51 6.12 8.67
CA LYS A 15 0.81 6.19 8.02
C LYS A 15 0.72 6.49 6.53
N ALA A 16 -0.23 5.89 5.82
CA ALA A 16 -0.47 6.19 4.41
C ALA A 16 -0.88 7.65 4.21
N GLY A 17 -1.71 8.19 5.11
CA GLY A 17 -2.06 9.62 5.15
C GLY A 17 -0.83 10.51 5.34
N SER A 18 0.07 10.15 6.28
CA SER A 18 1.32 10.88 6.50
C SER A 18 2.21 10.87 5.25
N VAL A 19 2.37 9.72 4.58
CA VAL A 19 3.16 9.61 3.34
C VAL A 19 2.53 10.39 2.18
N LEU A 20 1.20 10.49 2.13
CA LEU A 20 0.51 11.35 1.15
C LEU A 20 0.77 12.84 1.40
N GLY A 21 0.79 13.26 2.66
CA GLY A 21 1.05 14.63 3.07
C GLY A 21 2.53 15.03 3.08
N ASP A 22 3.45 14.07 3.04
CA ASP A 22 4.88 14.34 3.11
C ASP A 22 5.42 14.91 1.78
N PRO A 23 5.98 16.14 1.76
CA PRO A 23 6.58 16.71 0.56
C PRO A 23 7.82 15.93 0.08
N ASN A 24 8.52 15.23 0.97
CA ASN A 24 9.69 14.41 0.64
C ASN A 24 9.30 13.03 0.07
N ALA A 25 8.04 12.63 0.23
CA ALA A 25 7.58 11.36 -0.31
C ALA A 25 7.49 11.40 -1.83
N SER A 26 8.12 10.42 -2.46
CA SER A 26 8.07 10.23 -3.92
C SER A 26 6.64 10.02 -4.44
N ALA A 27 6.43 10.32 -5.71
CA ALA A 27 5.15 10.04 -6.39
C ALA A 27 4.75 8.56 -6.30
N THR A 28 5.73 7.64 -6.31
CA THR A 28 5.48 6.19 -6.16
C THR A 28 4.99 5.84 -4.76
N ALA A 29 5.61 6.40 -3.72
CA ALA A 29 5.20 6.21 -2.33
C ALA A 29 3.77 6.73 -2.09
N LYS A 30 3.47 7.92 -2.60
CA LYS A 30 2.13 8.52 -2.57
C LYS A 30 1.10 7.66 -3.29
N SER A 31 1.44 7.13 -4.47
CA SER A 31 0.56 6.23 -5.23
C SER A 31 0.27 4.93 -4.45
N LEU A 32 1.28 4.34 -3.82
CA LEU A 32 1.12 3.13 -3.00
C LEU A 32 0.30 3.38 -1.75
N ALA A 33 0.55 4.49 -1.05
CA ALA A 33 -0.22 4.92 0.10
C ALA A 33 -1.70 5.15 -0.26
N ALA A 34 -1.95 5.80 -1.41
CA ALA A 34 -3.30 5.98 -1.94
C ALA A 34 -3.98 4.65 -2.28
N SER A 35 -3.26 3.69 -2.90
CA SER A 35 -3.79 2.36 -3.19
C SER A 35 -4.08 1.55 -1.93
N ALA A 36 -3.20 1.59 -0.93
CA ALA A 36 -3.42 0.98 0.38
C ALA A 36 -4.68 1.55 1.04
N LEU A 37 -4.85 2.89 1.02
CA LEU A 37 -6.04 3.56 1.54
C LEU A 37 -7.31 3.24 0.76
N ALA A 38 -7.24 3.17 -0.57
CA ALA A 38 -8.37 2.77 -1.40
C ALA A 38 -8.83 1.35 -1.06
N GLN A 39 -7.89 0.44 -0.77
CA GLN A 39 -8.17 -0.92 -0.31
C GLN A 39 -8.67 -0.99 1.13
N THR A 40 -8.30 -0.04 2.01
CA THR A 40 -8.90 0.01 3.36
C THR A 40 -10.41 0.22 3.30
N LYS A 41 -10.86 1.12 2.43
CA LYS A 41 -12.23 1.62 2.41
C LYS A 41 -13.11 0.84 1.43
N THR A 42 -12.53 0.21 0.42
CA THR A 42 -13.27 -0.47 -0.65
C THR A 42 -12.86 -1.93 -0.76
N GLY A 43 -13.77 -2.81 -1.19
CA GLY A 43 -13.42 -4.19 -1.55
C GLY A 43 -12.67 -4.31 -2.88
N LYS A 44 -12.09 -3.22 -3.39
CA LYS A 44 -11.37 -3.21 -4.66
C LYS A 44 -9.97 -3.77 -4.45
N GLN A 45 -9.56 -4.68 -5.32
CA GLN A 45 -8.23 -5.30 -5.28
C GLN A 45 -7.16 -4.40 -5.90
N THR A 46 -5.91 -4.61 -5.50
CA THR A 46 -4.77 -4.04 -6.21
C THR A 46 -4.66 -4.67 -7.59
N GLY A 47 -4.46 -3.85 -8.62
CA GLY A 47 -4.08 -4.37 -9.94
C GLY A 47 -2.59 -4.70 -10.04
N ALA A 48 -2.22 -5.58 -10.97
CA ALA A 48 -0.84 -6.03 -11.19
C ALA A 48 0.18 -4.87 -11.32
N ALA A 49 -0.19 -3.79 -12.01
CA ALA A 49 0.68 -2.62 -12.16
C ALA A 49 1.07 -1.96 -10.83
N MET A 50 0.22 -2.07 -9.81
CA MET A 50 0.49 -1.52 -8.48
C MET A 50 1.23 -2.53 -7.59
N GLU A 51 1.02 -3.83 -7.79
CA GLU A 51 1.84 -4.88 -7.19
C GLU A 51 3.30 -4.75 -7.63
N ASP A 52 3.55 -4.54 -8.92
CA ASP A 52 4.90 -4.32 -9.46
C ASP A 52 5.56 -3.07 -8.86
N LYS A 53 4.79 -1.98 -8.71
CA LYS A 53 5.27 -0.78 -8.04
C LYS A 53 5.60 -1.04 -6.58
N ALA A 54 4.75 -1.77 -5.87
CA ALA A 54 4.97 -2.14 -4.48
C ALA A 54 6.22 -3.01 -4.32
N SER A 55 6.42 -3.97 -5.23
CA SER A 55 7.58 -4.86 -5.25
C SER A 55 8.88 -4.08 -5.48
N LYS A 56 8.89 -3.16 -6.45
CA LYS A 56 10.02 -2.24 -6.70
C LYS A 56 10.34 -1.37 -5.49
N VAL A 57 9.33 -0.92 -4.77
CA VAL A 57 9.51 -0.12 -3.54
C VAL A 57 10.11 -0.95 -2.42
N LEU A 58 9.69 -2.20 -2.25
CA LEU A 58 10.29 -3.13 -1.28
C LEU A 58 11.76 -3.43 -1.61
N GLN A 59 12.07 -3.61 -2.89
CA GLN A 59 13.42 -3.92 -3.38
C GLN A 59 14.37 -2.72 -3.33
N SER A 60 13.84 -1.50 -3.33
CA SER A 60 14.66 -0.28 -3.34
C SER A 60 14.97 0.20 -1.92
N SER A 61 16.26 0.39 -1.65
CA SER A 61 16.75 0.98 -0.40
C SER A 61 16.45 2.47 -0.26
N LYS A 62 16.04 3.15 -1.35
CA LYS A 62 15.73 4.59 -1.37
C LYS A 62 14.44 4.94 -0.63
N TYR A 63 13.63 3.95 -0.29
CA TYR A 63 12.36 4.15 0.40
C TYR A 63 12.49 3.87 1.89
N SER A 64 11.80 4.68 2.69
CA SER A 64 11.70 4.51 4.13
C SER A 64 11.01 3.19 4.49
N ASP A 65 11.31 2.67 5.67
CA ASP A 65 10.68 1.45 6.19
C ASP A 65 9.15 1.58 6.31
N GLU A 66 8.66 2.81 6.50
CA GLU A 66 7.22 3.10 6.47
C GLU A 66 6.62 2.88 5.08
N THR A 67 7.29 3.38 4.03
CA THR A 67 6.83 3.19 2.64
C THR A 67 6.91 1.72 2.23
N LYS A 68 7.97 1.02 2.66
CA LYS A 68 8.11 -0.42 2.45
C LYS A 68 7.01 -1.20 3.17
N SER A 69 6.68 -0.83 4.40
CA SER A 69 5.56 -1.44 5.14
C SER A 69 4.22 -1.22 4.43
N LEU A 70 3.99 -0.02 3.88
CA LEU A 70 2.81 0.27 3.07
C LEU A 70 2.77 -0.60 1.80
N ALA A 71 3.87 -0.68 1.07
CA ALA A 71 4.00 -1.51 -0.13
C ALA A 71 3.78 -3.00 0.18
N GLY A 72 4.37 -3.51 1.26
CA GLY A 72 4.14 -4.87 1.73
C GLY A 72 2.68 -5.14 2.08
N THR A 73 1.99 -4.14 2.63
CA THR A 73 0.57 -4.25 2.94
C THR A 73 -0.29 -4.29 1.68
N VAL A 74 0.00 -3.42 0.70
CA VAL A 74 -0.65 -3.45 -0.62
C VAL A 74 -0.48 -4.83 -1.26
N LEU A 75 0.74 -5.37 -1.33
CA LEU A 75 1.03 -6.70 -1.85
C LEU A 75 0.25 -7.80 -1.09
N SER A 76 0.24 -7.75 0.24
CA SER A 76 -0.50 -8.73 1.05
C SER A 76 -2.02 -8.66 0.85
N GLN A 77 -2.53 -7.49 0.44
CA GLN A 77 -3.95 -7.24 0.19
C GLN A 77 -4.37 -7.41 -1.28
N SER A 78 -3.43 -7.66 -2.21
CA SER A 78 -3.68 -7.71 -3.65
C SER A 78 -4.47 -8.93 -4.14
N ASN A 79 -4.88 -9.79 -3.21
CA ASN A 79 -5.58 -11.05 -3.39
C ASN A 79 -4.63 -12.21 -3.67
N LYS A 80 -4.64 -13.15 -2.74
CA LYS A 80 -3.91 -14.40 -2.81
C LYS A 80 -4.89 -15.54 -2.52
N PRO A 81 -5.49 -16.14 -3.54
CA PRO A 81 -5.53 -17.58 -3.68
C PRO A 81 -4.35 -17.95 -4.59
N ARG A 82 -3.29 -18.51 -4.01
CA ARG A 82 -2.42 -19.41 -4.78
C ARG A 82 -3.01 -20.80 -4.65
#